data_AF-A0A4R3NNR2-F1
#
_entry.id   AF-A0A4R3NNR2-F1
#
_cell.length_a   1.000
_cell.length_b   1.000
_cell.length_c   1.000
_cell.angle_alpha   90.00
_cell.angle_beta   90.00
_cell.angle_gamma   90.00
#
_symmetry.space_group_name_H-M   'P 1'
#
loop_
_entity.id
_entity.type
_entity.pdbx_description
1 polymer ?
#
loop_
_entity_poly.entity_id
_entity_poly.type
_entity_poly.pdbx_seq_one_letter_code
_entity_poly.pdbx_strand_id
1 'polypeptide(L)'
;GFIAGFDGALSENWRVGALAGYGYTSFDNDQNASGNANAYMLGAYAGGQWDLSGSTGWALRSGLAYTWNTPEVDRTISFGSFYDQLNGSYDANTFQAFGEVAFQYQPADQVQLEPYANLSYVNLNTSSFSESGATAAALGVQSDTMNTYFSTLGMRASTGFDIATTKAEAYLDAGWRHAYGDIDPTSTAALTGSSPFTVNGVPVARDTAVIGVGMDFNVNEMTSIGLGYEGQFGDGYTQNSATARLDIRF
;
A
#
# COMPACT_ATOMS: atom_id res chain seq x y z
N GLY A 1 -2.90 10.18 4.64
CA GLY A 1 -2.13 9.90 5.87
C GLY A 1 -0.77 10.56 5.79
N PHE A 2 0.15 10.21 6.68
CA PHE A 2 1.54 10.62 6.61
C PHE A 2 2.46 9.46 7.02
N ILE A 3 3.66 9.44 6.47
CA ILE A 3 4.71 8.49 6.83
C ILE A 3 5.98 9.32 7.07
N ALA A 4 6.70 8.98 8.12
CA ALA A 4 8.01 9.52 8.41
C ALA A 4 8.99 8.37 8.64
N GLY A 5 10.23 8.56 8.24
CA GLY A 5 11.28 7.56 8.42
C GLY A 5 12.64 8.21 8.51
N PHE A 6 13.60 7.40 8.92
CA PHE A 6 15.01 7.76 8.92
C PHE A 6 15.82 6.53 8.51
N ASP A 7 16.88 6.75 7.75
CA ASP A 7 17.86 5.72 7.39
C ASP A 7 19.28 6.22 7.63
N GLY A 8 20.19 5.26 7.78
CA GLY A 8 21.62 5.50 7.87
C GLY A 8 22.39 4.52 7.01
N ALA A 9 23.57 4.94 6.57
CA ALA A 9 24.52 4.04 5.93
C ALA A 9 25.06 3.04 6.95
N LEU A 10 24.87 1.75 6.68
CA LEU A 10 25.46 0.65 7.46
C LEU A 10 26.84 0.28 6.90
N SER A 11 27.01 0.40 5.59
CA SER A 11 28.29 0.24 4.88
C SER A 11 28.32 1.15 3.65
N GLU A 12 29.39 1.09 2.84
CA GLU A 12 29.51 1.87 1.60
C GLU A 12 28.35 1.63 0.63
N ASN A 13 27.80 0.41 0.61
CA ASN A 13 26.76 0.01 -0.33
C ASN A 13 25.39 -0.20 0.31
N TRP A 14 25.28 -0.26 1.64
CA TRP A 14 24.04 -0.59 2.34
C TRP A 14 23.52 0.54 3.21
N ARG A 15 22.20 0.74 3.14
CA ARG A 15 21.43 1.59 4.04
C ARG A 15 20.35 0.78 4.74
N VAL A 16 20.09 1.13 5.98
CA VAL A 16 19.03 0.54 6.79
C VAL A 16 18.27 1.68 7.46
N GLY A 17 16.95 1.57 7.49
CA GLY A 17 16.08 2.56 8.08
C GLY A 17 14.86 1.98 8.75
N ALA A 18 14.17 2.84 9.47
CA ALA A 18 12.88 2.57 10.08
C ALA A 18 11.87 3.62 9.65
N LEU A 19 10.60 3.25 9.66
CA LEU A 19 9.48 4.12 9.35
C LEU A 19 8.34 3.95 10.34
N ALA A 20 7.58 5.01 10.49
CA ALA A 20 6.31 5.03 11.18
C ALA A 20 5.31 5.84 10.36
N GLY A 21 4.03 5.49 10.45
CA GLY A 21 2.99 6.18 9.69
C GLY A 21 1.62 6.10 10.33
N TYR A 22 0.77 7.01 9.88
CA TYR A 22 -0.65 7.03 10.21
C TYR A 22 -1.49 7.22 8.95
N GLY A 23 -2.53 6.42 8.83
CA GLY A 23 -3.51 6.45 7.76
C GLY A 23 -4.93 6.56 8.30
N TYR A 24 -5.77 7.24 7.55
CA TYR A 24 -7.21 7.23 7.73
C TYR A 24 -7.84 6.91 6.39
N THR A 25 -8.79 5.98 6.39
CA THR A 25 -9.56 5.59 5.22
C THR A 25 -11.03 5.64 5.56
N SER A 26 -11.85 6.14 4.65
CA SER A 26 -13.31 6.03 4.68
C SER A 26 -13.76 5.22 3.48
N PHE A 27 -14.79 4.41 3.65
CA PHE A 27 -15.35 3.58 2.58
C PHE A 27 -16.87 3.49 2.73
N ASP A 28 -17.55 3.29 1.60
CA ASP A 28 -19.00 3.16 1.52
C ASP A 28 -19.38 2.21 0.40
N ASN A 29 -20.65 1.80 0.36
CA ASN A 29 -21.20 1.00 -0.72
C ASN A 29 -22.60 1.50 -1.14
N ASP A 30 -23.07 1.00 -2.27
CA ASP A 30 -24.40 1.30 -2.81
C ASP A 30 -25.57 0.74 -1.97
N GLN A 31 -25.27 0.00 -0.89
CA GLN A 31 -26.23 -0.78 -0.09
C GLN A 31 -26.38 -0.25 1.35
N ASN A 32 -26.23 1.07 1.53
CA ASN A 32 -26.39 1.78 2.81
C ASN A 32 -25.47 1.26 3.94
N ALA A 33 -24.24 0.87 3.57
CA ALA A 33 -23.17 0.64 4.53
C ALA A 33 -22.03 1.64 4.30
N SER A 34 -21.47 2.12 5.39
CA SER A 34 -20.31 3.01 5.42
C SER A 34 -19.37 2.55 6.52
N GLY A 35 -18.11 2.95 6.42
CA GLY A 35 -17.16 2.68 7.47
C GLY A 35 -15.93 3.55 7.32
N ASN A 36 -15.10 3.46 8.34
CA ASN A 36 -13.81 4.10 8.35
C ASN A 36 -12.79 3.20 9.04
N ALA A 37 -11.51 3.47 8.83
CA ALA A 37 -10.43 2.76 9.49
C ALA A 37 -9.28 3.71 9.77
N ASN A 38 -8.77 3.65 11.00
CA ASN A 38 -7.50 4.24 11.37
C ASN A 38 -6.42 3.17 11.24
N ALA A 39 -5.27 3.53 10.68
CA ALA A 39 -4.15 2.64 10.45
C ALA A 39 -2.87 3.23 11.06
N TYR A 40 -2.24 2.50 11.97
CA TYR A 40 -0.94 2.85 12.54
C TYR A 40 0.10 1.87 12.02
N MET A 41 1.15 2.38 11.38
CA MET A 41 2.15 1.56 10.70
C MET A 41 3.52 1.75 11.37
N LEU A 42 4.23 0.64 11.56
CA LEU A 42 5.65 0.62 11.88
C LEU A 42 6.36 -0.31 10.91
N GLY A 43 7.56 0.06 10.47
CA GLY A 43 8.32 -0.75 9.54
C GLY A 43 9.81 -0.52 9.60
N ALA A 44 10.54 -1.42 8.96
CA ALA A 44 11.97 -1.32 8.74
C ALA A 44 12.26 -1.67 7.28
N TYR A 45 13.29 -1.05 6.74
CA TYR A 45 13.72 -1.28 5.37
C TYR A 45 15.23 -1.27 5.27
N ALA A 46 15.73 -1.98 4.28
CA ALA A 46 17.13 -2.03 3.93
C ALA A 46 17.27 -1.96 2.41
N GLY A 47 18.29 -1.24 1.96
CA GLY A 47 18.58 -1.07 0.55
C GLY A 47 20.07 -1.15 0.31
N GLY A 48 20.47 -1.82 -0.75
CA GLY A 48 21.84 -1.88 -1.21
C GLY A 48 21.95 -1.46 -2.67
N GLN A 49 23.02 -0.76 -3.02
CA GLN A 49 23.37 -0.45 -4.41
C GLN A 49 24.83 -0.79 -4.68
N TRP A 50 25.07 -1.48 -5.81
CA TRP A 50 26.39 -1.87 -6.26
C TRP A 50 26.60 -1.48 -7.71
N ASP A 51 27.65 -0.72 -7.95
CA ASP A 51 28.05 -0.37 -9.30
C ASP A 51 28.84 -1.54 -9.91
N LEU A 52 28.48 -1.91 -11.13
CA LEU A 52 29.18 -2.92 -11.94
C LEU A 52 30.17 -2.25 -12.89
N SER A 53 29.73 -1.16 -13.52
CA SER A 53 30.45 -0.33 -14.47
C SER A 53 30.05 1.12 -14.21
N GLY A 54 30.80 2.09 -14.73
CA GLY A 54 30.48 3.51 -14.54
C GLY A 54 29.09 3.96 -15.04
N SER A 55 28.34 3.09 -15.74
CA SER A 55 26.98 3.34 -16.22
C SER A 55 25.99 2.22 -15.91
N THR A 56 26.38 1.18 -15.15
CA THR A 56 25.48 0.07 -14.77
C THR A 56 25.69 -0.39 -13.34
N GLY A 57 24.61 -0.86 -12.72
CA GLY A 57 24.65 -1.37 -11.35
C GLY A 57 23.44 -2.23 -11.01
N TRP A 58 23.43 -2.79 -9.82
CA TRP A 58 22.27 -3.46 -9.24
C TRP A 58 21.86 -2.74 -7.97
N ALA A 59 20.55 -2.67 -7.74
CA ALA A 59 19.98 -2.33 -6.46
C ALA A 59 19.17 -3.49 -5.91
N LEU A 60 19.24 -3.66 -4.60
CA LEU A 60 18.40 -4.56 -3.83
C LEU A 60 17.67 -3.72 -2.79
N ARG A 61 16.35 -3.84 -2.73
CA ARG A 61 15.52 -3.17 -1.72
C ARG A 61 14.68 -4.21 -1.02
N SER A 62 14.54 -4.10 0.29
CA SER A 62 13.70 -5.00 1.06
C SER A 62 13.13 -4.27 2.25
N GLY A 63 11.96 -4.70 2.70
CA GLY A 63 11.32 -4.11 3.85
C GLY A 63 10.27 -5.00 4.45
N LEU A 64 9.92 -4.66 5.67
CA LEU A 64 8.84 -5.26 6.43
C LEU A 64 8.07 -4.16 7.17
N ALA A 65 6.76 -4.29 7.19
CA ALA A 65 5.87 -3.37 7.88
C ALA A 65 4.78 -4.14 8.60
N TYR A 66 4.39 -3.62 9.76
CA TYR A 66 3.24 -4.08 10.51
C TYR A 66 2.30 -2.91 10.71
N THR A 67 1.02 -3.12 10.38
CA THR A 67 -0.03 -2.11 10.48
C THR A 67 -1.13 -2.61 11.39
N TRP A 68 -1.43 -1.86 12.44
CA TRP A 68 -2.63 -2.03 13.25
C TRP A 68 -3.74 -1.18 12.66
N ASN A 69 -4.87 -1.80 12.34
CA ASN A 69 -6.04 -1.13 11.83
C ASN A 69 -7.20 -1.33 12.78
N THR A 70 -8.01 -0.30 12.96
CA THR A 70 -9.26 -0.36 13.74
C THR A 70 -10.42 0.07 12.85
N PRO A 71 -10.99 -0.83 12.03
CA PRO A 71 -12.18 -0.52 11.26
C PRO A 71 -13.42 -0.35 12.14
N GLU A 72 -14.23 0.64 11.77
CA GLU A 72 -15.58 0.86 12.26
C GLU A 72 -16.52 0.83 11.05
N VAL A 73 -17.58 0.06 11.15
CA VAL A 73 -18.56 -0.16 10.08
C VAL A 73 -19.96 0.08 10.62
N ASP A 74 -20.71 0.89 9.89
CA ASP A 74 -22.12 1.15 10.12
C ASP A 74 -22.91 0.65 8.92
N ARG A 75 -23.96 -0.13 9.16
CA ARG A 75 -24.89 -0.58 8.12
C ARG A 75 -26.33 -0.32 8.53
N THR A 76 -27.13 0.14 7.58
CA THR A 76 -28.57 0.33 7.79
C THR A 76 -29.33 -0.75 7.03
N ILE A 77 -30.17 -1.51 7.74
CA ILE A 77 -31.12 -2.42 7.09
C ILE A 77 -32.48 -1.74 7.08
N SER A 78 -33.10 -1.66 5.90
CA SER A 78 -34.52 -1.28 5.80
C SER A 78 -35.25 -2.14 4.78
N PHE A 79 -36.33 -2.80 5.20
CA PHE A 79 -37.24 -3.50 4.31
C PHE A 79 -38.66 -3.52 4.89
N GLY A 80 -39.65 -3.08 4.12
CA GLY A 80 -41.03 -2.96 4.63
C GLY A 80 -41.09 -2.04 5.85
N SER A 81 -41.58 -2.57 6.99
CA SER A 81 -41.60 -1.87 8.28
C SER A 81 -40.40 -2.18 9.17
N PHE A 82 -39.45 -2.99 8.69
CA PHE A 82 -38.24 -3.33 9.42
C PHE A 82 -37.17 -2.24 9.18
N TYR A 83 -36.61 -1.75 10.28
CA TYR A 83 -35.51 -0.79 10.28
C TYR A 83 -34.56 -1.16 11.41
N ASP A 84 -33.25 -1.23 11.13
CA ASP A 84 -32.22 -1.33 12.16
C ASP A 84 -30.93 -0.65 11.68
N GLN A 85 -30.19 -0.08 12.62
CA GLN A 85 -28.87 0.48 12.40
C GLN A 85 -27.87 -0.33 13.20
N LEU A 86 -26.88 -0.86 12.50
CA LEU A 86 -25.97 -1.87 13.00
C LEU A 86 -24.56 -1.33 12.94
N ASN A 87 -23.88 -1.35 14.08
CA ASN A 87 -22.52 -0.87 14.23
C ASN A 87 -21.60 -2.02 14.63
N GLY A 88 -20.48 -2.15 13.93
CA GLY A 88 -19.40 -3.09 14.23
C GLY A 88 -18.07 -2.37 14.30
N SER A 89 -17.28 -2.66 15.33
CA SER A 89 -15.89 -2.23 15.45
C SER A 89 -15.03 -3.46 15.70
N TYR A 90 -13.88 -3.53 15.02
CA TYR A 90 -12.98 -4.68 15.13
C TYR A 90 -11.53 -4.29 14.91
N ASP A 91 -10.63 -5.17 15.31
CA ASP A 91 -9.19 -5.03 15.08
C ASP A 91 -8.77 -5.84 13.86
N ALA A 92 -7.96 -5.24 12.99
CA ALA A 92 -7.36 -5.90 11.85
C ALA A 92 -5.86 -5.58 11.77
N ASN A 93 -5.04 -6.61 11.66
CA ASN A 93 -3.59 -6.47 11.61
C ASN A 93 -3.07 -6.87 10.24
N THR A 94 -2.18 -6.05 9.68
CA THR A 94 -1.56 -6.32 8.38
C THR A 94 -0.05 -6.44 8.54
N PHE A 95 0.49 -7.62 8.28
CA PHE A 95 1.92 -7.81 8.10
C PHE A 95 2.25 -7.78 6.61
N GLN A 96 3.28 -7.02 6.26
CA GLN A 96 3.77 -6.91 4.89
C GLN A 96 5.28 -7.14 4.86
N ALA A 97 5.75 -7.88 3.88
CA ALA A 97 7.17 -8.06 3.60
C ALA A 97 7.41 -7.99 2.09
N PHE A 98 8.45 -7.32 1.66
CA PHE A 98 8.80 -7.24 0.25
C PHE A 98 10.30 -7.31 0.00
N GLY A 99 10.64 -7.72 -1.22
CA GLY A 99 11.98 -7.68 -1.77
C GLY A 99 11.93 -7.30 -3.24
N GLU A 100 12.85 -6.45 -3.66
CA GLU A 100 12.98 -5.96 -5.03
C GLU A 100 14.44 -6.02 -5.46
N VAL A 101 14.66 -6.57 -6.65
CA VAL A 101 15.93 -6.44 -7.37
C VAL A 101 15.72 -5.54 -8.57
N ALA A 102 16.67 -4.64 -8.79
CA ALA A 102 16.60 -3.68 -9.87
C ALA A 102 17.97 -3.57 -10.56
N PHE A 103 17.95 -3.42 -11.88
CA PHE A 103 19.17 -3.22 -12.67
C PHE A 103 19.23 -1.77 -13.12
N GLN A 104 20.24 -1.04 -12.67
CA GLN A 104 20.44 0.36 -13.03
C GLN A 104 21.24 0.44 -14.32
N TYR A 105 20.79 1.28 -15.22
CA TYR A 105 21.44 1.57 -16.50
C TYR A 105 21.35 3.05 -16.82
N GLN A 106 22.49 3.67 -17.09
CA GLN A 106 22.61 5.08 -17.46
C GLN A 106 23.01 5.20 -18.94
N PRO A 107 22.04 5.25 -19.88
CA PRO A 107 22.32 5.33 -21.31
C PRO A 107 22.91 6.67 -21.77
N ALA A 108 22.62 7.74 -21.04
CA ALA A 108 23.07 9.10 -21.35
C ALA A 108 23.28 9.89 -20.06
N ASP A 109 24.03 10.99 -20.16
CA ASP A 109 24.19 11.92 -19.05
C ASP A 109 22.80 12.38 -18.57
N GLN A 110 22.56 12.27 -17.26
CA GLN A 110 21.32 12.66 -16.60
C GLN A 110 20.09 11.80 -16.93
N VAL A 111 20.20 10.66 -17.62
CA VAL A 111 19.08 9.70 -17.82
C VAL A 111 19.41 8.39 -17.13
N GLN A 112 18.53 7.93 -16.24
CA GLN A 112 18.63 6.63 -15.59
C GLN A 112 17.43 5.77 -15.94
N LEU A 113 17.69 4.51 -16.28
CA LEU A 113 16.69 3.46 -16.47
C LEU A 113 16.92 2.38 -15.42
N GLU A 114 15.84 1.91 -14.82
CA GLU A 114 15.88 0.91 -13.76
C GLU A 114 14.72 -0.09 -13.94
N PRO A 115 14.87 -1.11 -14.80
CA PRO A 115 14.01 -2.29 -14.74
C PRO A 115 14.13 -3.00 -13.40
N TYR A 116 12.99 -3.42 -12.85
CA TYR A 116 12.92 -4.07 -11.55
C TYR A 116 11.95 -5.26 -11.53
N ALA A 117 12.22 -6.17 -10.60
CA ALA A 117 11.34 -7.26 -10.22
C ALA A 117 11.15 -7.23 -8.70
N ASN A 118 9.90 -7.13 -8.26
CA ASN A 118 9.50 -7.09 -6.86
C ASN A 118 8.62 -8.28 -6.52
N LEU A 119 8.83 -8.85 -5.34
CA LEU A 119 7.94 -9.83 -4.72
C LEU A 119 7.51 -9.29 -3.35
N SER A 120 6.21 -9.29 -3.10
CA SER A 120 5.60 -8.84 -1.86
C SER A 120 4.65 -9.89 -1.29
N TYR A 121 4.61 -9.99 0.03
CA TYR A 121 3.69 -10.83 0.79
C TYR A 121 2.91 -9.96 1.76
N VAL A 122 1.58 -10.13 1.76
CA VAL A 122 0.65 -9.43 2.64
C VAL A 122 -0.18 -10.46 3.39
N ASN A 123 -0.09 -10.43 4.70
CA ASN A 123 -0.95 -11.19 5.61
C ASN A 123 -1.89 -10.22 6.31
N LEU A 124 -3.19 -10.37 6.07
CA LEU A 124 -4.24 -9.62 6.76
C LEU A 124 -4.96 -10.56 7.71
N ASN A 125 -4.89 -10.27 9.01
CA ASN A 125 -5.65 -10.96 10.03
C ASN A 125 -6.76 -10.03 10.53
N THR A 126 -8.01 -10.48 10.45
CA THR A 126 -9.18 -9.76 10.95
C THR A 126 -9.73 -10.49 12.17
N SER A 127 -9.93 -9.77 13.27
CA SER A 127 -10.47 -10.34 14.49
C SER A 127 -11.96 -10.62 14.34
N SER A 128 -12.46 -11.61 15.08
CA SER A 128 -13.90 -11.82 15.20
C SER A 128 -14.55 -10.60 15.85
N PHE A 129 -15.74 -10.24 15.40
CA PHE A 129 -16.52 -9.17 16.02
C PHE A 129 -18.00 -9.49 15.99
N SER A 130 -18.78 -8.73 16.75
CA SER A 130 -20.22 -8.80 16.72
C SER A 130 -20.76 -7.39 16.59
N GLU A 131 -21.73 -7.23 15.72
CA GLU A 131 -22.41 -5.96 15.57
C GLU A 131 -23.35 -5.72 16.74
N SER A 132 -23.57 -4.44 17.02
CA SER A 132 -24.57 -3.96 17.96
C SER A 132 -25.74 -3.36 17.17
N GLY A 133 -26.96 -3.68 17.58
CA GLY A 133 -28.19 -3.19 16.97
C GLY A 133 -29.40 -3.41 17.86
N ALA A 134 -30.57 -2.95 17.41
CA ALA A 134 -31.81 -3.07 18.17
C ALA A 134 -32.56 -4.40 17.92
N THR A 135 -32.12 -5.21 16.95
CA THR A 135 -32.82 -6.41 16.51
C THR A 135 -31.91 -7.64 16.43
N ALA A 136 -32.50 -8.81 16.13
CA ALA A 136 -31.77 -10.05 15.86
C ALA A 136 -30.99 -10.04 14.53
N ALA A 137 -31.03 -8.93 13.78
CA ALA A 137 -30.30 -8.79 12.52
C ALA A 137 -28.81 -8.49 12.71
N ALA A 138 -28.34 -8.28 13.95
CA ALA A 138 -26.92 -8.17 14.26
C ALA A 138 -26.15 -9.44 13.90
N LEU A 139 -25.00 -9.25 13.25
CA LEU A 139 -24.12 -10.34 12.83
C LEU A 139 -23.02 -10.58 13.84
N GLY A 140 -22.74 -11.85 14.11
CA GLY A 140 -21.45 -12.30 14.61
C GLY A 140 -20.59 -12.70 13.42
N VAL A 141 -19.41 -12.11 13.30
CA VAL A 141 -18.43 -12.37 12.24
C VAL A 141 -17.22 -13.07 12.86
N GLN A 142 -16.81 -14.18 12.27
CA GLN A 142 -15.64 -14.93 12.73
C GLN A 142 -14.35 -14.26 12.29
N SER A 143 -13.27 -14.52 13.02
CA SER A 143 -11.94 -14.09 12.62
C SER A 143 -11.53 -14.76 11.31
N ASP A 144 -10.85 -14.03 10.44
CA ASP A 144 -10.35 -14.57 9.18
C ASP A 144 -8.93 -14.10 8.90
N THR A 145 -8.20 -14.87 8.07
CA THR A 145 -6.83 -14.55 7.67
C THR A 145 -6.65 -14.75 6.18
N MET A 146 -6.18 -13.69 5.52
CA MET A 146 -5.92 -13.65 4.08
C MET A 146 -4.41 -13.56 3.83
N ASN A 147 -3.92 -14.41 2.93
CA ASN A 147 -2.52 -14.47 2.52
C ASN A 147 -2.40 -14.19 1.03
N THR A 148 -1.96 -12.98 0.70
CA THR A 148 -1.83 -12.53 -0.69
C THR A 148 -0.37 -12.30 -1.03
N TYR A 149 0.04 -12.80 -2.19
CA TYR A 149 1.36 -12.60 -2.76
C TYR A 149 1.25 -11.74 -4.01
N PHE A 150 2.18 -10.82 -4.19
CA PHE A 150 2.24 -9.97 -5.37
C PHE A 150 3.60 -10.09 -6.02
N SER A 151 3.62 -10.31 -7.33
CA SER A 151 4.82 -10.17 -8.16
C SER A 151 4.65 -8.94 -9.03
N THR A 152 5.61 -8.03 -9.02
CA THR A 152 5.60 -6.84 -9.88
C THR A 152 6.83 -6.84 -10.77
N LEU A 153 6.60 -6.70 -12.07
CA LEU A 153 7.66 -6.44 -13.04
C LEU A 153 7.44 -5.05 -13.60
N GLY A 154 8.47 -4.22 -13.55
CA GLY A 154 8.34 -2.84 -14.01
C GLY A 154 9.64 -2.23 -14.45
N MET A 155 9.54 -0.97 -14.85
CA MET A 155 10.66 -0.15 -15.27
C MET A 155 10.46 1.27 -14.77
N ARG A 156 11.51 1.79 -14.15
CA ARG A 156 11.62 3.19 -13.79
C ARG A 156 12.52 3.91 -14.77
N ALA A 157 12.19 5.15 -15.03
CA ALA A 157 13.04 6.07 -15.78
C ALA A 157 13.11 7.38 -15.00
N SER A 158 14.29 7.95 -14.85
CA SER A 158 14.42 9.31 -14.31
C SER A 158 15.35 10.14 -15.17
N THR A 159 15.11 11.45 -15.14
CA THR A 159 15.97 12.41 -15.82
C THR A 159 16.16 13.67 -15.01
N GLY A 160 17.43 14.06 -14.86
CA GLY A 160 17.82 15.33 -14.24
C GLY A 160 17.78 16.48 -15.24
N PHE A 161 17.42 17.67 -14.76
CA PHE A 161 17.49 18.92 -15.53
C PHE A 161 17.51 20.13 -14.59
N ASP A 162 17.92 21.29 -15.12
CA ASP A 162 17.96 22.54 -14.37
C ASP A 162 16.72 23.39 -14.66
N ILE A 163 16.05 23.87 -13.60
CA ILE A 163 14.98 24.87 -13.66
C ILE A 163 15.53 26.16 -13.06
N ALA A 164 15.96 27.08 -13.93
CA ALA A 164 16.68 28.29 -13.52
C ALA A 164 17.91 27.97 -12.66
N THR A 165 17.85 28.18 -11.35
CA THR A 165 18.94 27.89 -10.40
C THR A 165 18.73 26.61 -9.60
N THR A 166 17.62 25.90 -9.82
CA THR A 166 17.20 24.73 -9.04
C THR A 166 17.38 23.46 -9.87
N LYS A 167 18.14 22.50 -9.34
CA LYS A 167 18.23 21.16 -9.93
C LYS A 167 16.92 20.41 -9.67
N ALA A 168 16.36 19.81 -10.71
CA ALA A 168 15.17 18.99 -10.63
C ALA A 168 15.42 17.61 -11.26
N GLU A 169 14.66 16.62 -10.81
CA GLU A 169 14.63 15.29 -11.39
C GLU A 169 13.17 14.91 -11.65
N ALA A 170 12.85 14.55 -12.89
CA ALA A 170 11.56 13.95 -13.22
C ALA A 170 11.72 12.43 -13.24
N TYR A 171 10.72 11.70 -12.74
CA TYR A 171 10.71 10.25 -12.79
C TYR A 171 9.36 9.71 -13.29
N LEU A 172 9.44 8.52 -13.88
CA LEU A 172 8.34 7.72 -14.39
C LEU A 172 8.51 6.29 -13.91
N ASP A 173 7.41 5.64 -13.57
CA ASP A 173 7.34 4.21 -13.24
C ASP A 173 6.20 3.59 -14.05
N ALA A 174 6.45 2.42 -14.62
CA ALA A 174 5.41 1.59 -15.19
C ALA A 174 5.65 0.14 -14.81
N GLY A 175 4.63 -0.53 -14.30
CA GLY A 175 4.71 -1.89 -13.83
C GLY A 175 3.45 -2.69 -14.11
N TRP A 176 3.63 -4.01 -14.21
CA TRP A 176 2.55 -4.98 -14.14
C TRP A 176 2.70 -5.77 -12.85
N ARG A 177 1.64 -5.75 -12.04
CA ARG A 177 1.54 -6.47 -10.78
C ARG A 177 0.53 -7.60 -10.91
N HIS A 178 0.95 -8.80 -10.56
CA HIS A 178 0.10 -9.97 -10.49
C HIS A 178 -0.09 -10.44 -9.04
N ALA A 179 -1.33 -10.70 -8.65
CA ALA A 179 -1.73 -11.18 -7.32
C ALA A 179 -2.02 -12.69 -7.34
N TYR A 180 -1.54 -13.40 -6.32
CA TYR A 180 -1.71 -14.83 -6.13
C TYR A 180 -2.05 -15.15 -4.67
N GLY A 181 -2.45 -16.40 -4.40
CA GLY A 181 -2.89 -16.84 -3.08
C GLY A 181 -4.36 -16.50 -2.85
N ASP A 182 -4.67 -15.99 -1.67
CA ASP A 182 -6.02 -15.56 -1.33
C ASP A 182 -6.27 -14.19 -1.98
N ILE A 183 -7.11 -14.17 -3.01
CA ILE A 183 -7.50 -12.94 -3.75
C ILE A 183 -9.02 -12.75 -3.82
N ASP A 184 -9.80 -13.75 -3.43
CA ASP A 184 -11.25 -13.70 -3.34
C ASP A 184 -11.62 -13.71 -1.84
N PRO A 185 -11.69 -12.54 -1.17
CA PRO A 185 -11.91 -12.49 0.27
C PRO A 185 -13.30 -13.02 0.60
N THR A 186 -13.39 -13.84 1.65
CA THR A 186 -14.67 -14.34 2.17
C THR A 186 -14.72 -14.16 3.67
N SER A 187 -15.91 -14.03 4.24
CA SER A 187 -16.10 -13.94 5.68
C SER A 187 -17.22 -14.87 6.12
N THR A 188 -17.06 -15.50 7.28
CA THR A 188 -18.10 -16.34 7.89
C THR A 188 -18.88 -15.53 8.91
N ALA A 189 -20.15 -15.27 8.61
CA ALA A 189 -21.06 -14.51 9.46
C ALA A 189 -22.24 -15.37 9.93
N ALA A 190 -22.86 -14.99 11.03
CA ALA A 190 -24.09 -15.61 11.53
C ALA A 190 -25.02 -14.56 12.13
N LEU A 191 -26.33 -14.70 11.89
CA LEU A 191 -27.35 -13.93 12.59
C LEU A 191 -27.59 -14.57 13.96
N THR A 192 -28.16 -13.80 14.89
CA THR A 192 -28.53 -14.34 16.20
C THR A 192 -29.55 -15.47 16.03
N GLY A 193 -29.16 -16.70 16.40
CA GLY A 193 -30.01 -17.89 16.31
C GLY A 193 -30.07 -18.56 14.92
N SER A 194 -29.23 -18.15 13.95
CA SER A 194 -29.12 -18.80 12.64
C SER A 194 -27.91 -19.73 12.53
N SER A 195 -27.90 -20.56 11.48
CA SER A 195 -26.67 -21.19 11.03
C SER A 195 -25.72 -20.16 10.40
N PRO A 196 -24.39 -20.36 10.48
CA PRO A 196 -23.42 -19.50 9.80
C PRO A 196 -23.55 -19.58 8.28
N PHE A 197 -23.16 -18.51 7.60
CA PHE A 197 -23.13 -18.38 6.15
C PHE A 197 -21.90 -17.58 5.70
N THR A 198 -21.53 -17.74 4.44
CA THR A 198 -20.37 -17.05 3.85
C THR A 198 -20.80 -15.79 3.12
N VAL A 199 -20.06 -14.71 3.36
CA VAL A 199 -20.18 -13.42 2.66
C VAL A 199 -18.94 -13.24 1.80
N ASN A 200 -19.12 -12.98 0.51
CA ASN A 200 -18.01 -12.65 -0.39
C ASN A 200 -17.70 -11.16 -0.28
N GLY A 201 -16.42 -10.83 -0.16
CA GLY A 201 -15.92 -9.46 -0.24
C GLY A 201 -15.62 -9.03 -1.66
N VAL A 202 -14.98 -7.86 -1.80
CA VAL A 202 -14.51 -7.36 -3.09
C VAL A 202 -13.21 -8.08 -3.46
N PRO A 203 -13.14 -8.78 -4.61
CA PRO A 203 -11.92 -9.46 -5.04
C PRO A 203 -10.74 -8.49 -5.21
N VAL A 204 -9.55 -8.97 -4.87
CA VAL A 204 -8.29 -8.32 -5.23
C VAL A 204 -8.06 -8.54 -6.71
N ALA A 205 -7.83 -7.46 -7.46
CA ALA A 205 -7.54 -7.53 -8.88
C ALA A 205 -6.29 -8.40 -9.13
N ARG A 206 -6.49 -9.51 -9.87
CA ARG A 206 -5.43 -10.47 -10.16
C ARG A 206 -4.29 -9.84 -10.95
N ASP A 207 -4.62 -9.02 -11.94
CA ASP A 207 -3.67 -8.32 -12.78
C ASP A 207 -3.94 -6.82 -12.68
N THR A 208 -2.90 -6.05 -12.34
CA THR A 208 -2.98 -4.60 -12.17
C THR A 208 -1.85 -3.93 -12.93
N ALA A 209 -2.17 -2.91 -13.73
CA ALA A 209 -1.19 -1.97 -14.25
C ALA A 209 -0.91 -0.89 -13.20
N VAL A 210 0.36 -0.62 -12.93
CA VAL A 210 0.83 0.42 -12.00
C VAL A 210 1.56 1.47 -12.81
N ILE A 211 1.19 2.74 -12.65
CA ILE A 211 1.78 3.86 -13.38
C ILE A 211 2.10 4.98 -12.39
N GLY A 212 3.36 5.37 -12.34
CA GLY A 212 3.87 6.46 -11.51
C GLY A 212 4.49 7.58 -12.34
N VAL A 213 4.32 8.82 -11.89
CA VAL A 213 5.03 9.99 -12.39
C VAL A 213 5.28 10.97 -11.27
N GLY A 214 6.43 11.62 -11.27
CA GLY A 214 6.70 12.67 -10.30
C GLY A 214 7.90 13.53 -10.64
N MET A 215 8.15 14.48 -9.75
CA MET A 215 9.26 15.41 -9.86
C MET A 215 9.80 15.75 -8.47
N ASP A 216 11.12 15.72 -8.35
CA ASP A 216 11.88 16.12 -7.18
C ASP A 216 12.64 17.41 -7.47
N PHE A 217 12.65 18.32 -6.50
CA PHE A 217 13.31 19.62 -6.57
C PHE A 217 14.32 19.75 -5.44
N ASN A 218 15.60 19.97 -5.78
CA ASN A 218 16.66 20.19 -4.81
C ASN A 218 16.62 21.64 -4.34
N VAL A 219 16.04 21.87 -3.16
CA VAL A 219 15.98 23.18 -2.51
C VAL A 219 17.39 23.66 -2.15
N ASN A 220 18.23 22.74 -1.66
CA ASN A 220 19.66 22.93 -1.41
C ASN A 220 20.37 21.56 -1.45
N GLU A 221 21.66 21.49 -1.11
CA GLU A 221 22.45 20.24 -1.13
C GLU A 221 21.95 19.15 -0.17
N MET A 222 21.21 19.53 0.87
CA MET A 222 20.72 18.67 1.94
C MET A 222 19.20 18.48 1.92
N THR A 223 18.44 19.26 1.14
CA THR A 223 16.97 19.26 1.18
C THR A 223 16.38 19.14 -0.21
N SER A 224 15.50 18.15 -0.39
CA SER A 224 14.68 18.00 -1.59
C SER A 224 13.19 17.92 -1.26
N ILE A 225 12.37 18.45 -2.16
CA ILE A 225 10.90 18.35 -2.10
C ILE A 225 10.43 17.60 -3.34
N GLY A 226 9.61 16.58 -3.13
CA GLY A 226 9.06 15.75 -4.19
C GLY A 226 7.56 15.84 -4.28
N LEU A 227 7.02 15.80 -5.50
CA LEU A 227 5.60 15.60 -5.79
C LEU A 227 5.45 14.42 -6.73
N GLY A 228 4.53 13.52 -6.41
CA GLY A 228 4.29 12.31 -7.18
C GLY A 228 2.81 11.97 -7.32
N TYR A 229 2.50 11.24 -8.36
CA TYR A 229 1.21 10.62 -8.63
C TYR A 229 1.41 9.15 -8.98
N GLU A 230 0.57 8.28 -8.42
CA GLU A 230 0.54 6.86 -8.78
C GLU A 230 -0.91 6.42 -9.02
N GLY A 231 -1.14 5.76 -10.15
CA GLY A 231 -2.39 5.10 -10.50
C GLY A 231 -2.22 3.59 -10.60
N GLN A 232 -3.20 2.85 -10.12
CA GLN A 232 -3.28 1.40 -10.22
C GLN A 232 -4.62 1.02 -10.85
N PHE A 233 -4.57 0.21 -11.91
CA PHE A 233 -5.73 -0.13 -12.74
C PHE A 233 -5.80 -1.63 -12.97
N GLY A 234 -6.88 -2.25 -12.48
CA GLY A 234 -7.16 -3.67 -12.63
C GLY A 234 -8.64 -3.92 -12.89
N ASP A 235 -9.02 -5.18 -13.08
CA ASP A 235 -10.43 -5.53 -13.28
C ASP A 235 -11.26 -5.18 -12.02
N GLY A 236 -12.28 -4.35 -12.18
CA GLY A 236 -13.12 -3.85 -11.08
C GLY A 236 -12.38 -3.00 -10.02
N TYR A 237 -11.12 -2.63 -10.26
CA TYR A 237 -10.28 -1.94 -9.29
C TYR A 237 -9.57 -0.74 -9.92
N THR A 238 -9.68 0.41 -9.28
CA THR A 238 -8.91 1.59 -9.63
C THR A 238 -8.53 2.32 -8.36
N GLN A 239 -7.25 2.62 -8.22
CA GLN A 239 -6.72 3.41 -7.12
C GLN A 239 -5.83 4.51 -7.68
N ASN A 240 -6.00 5.73 -7.18
CA ASN A 240 -5.17 6.87 -7.53
C ASN A 240 -4.65 7.51 -6.25
N SER A 241 -3.39 7.91 -6.25
CA SER A 241 -2.75 8.51 -5.10
C SER A 241 -1.86 9.68 -5.54
N ALA A 242 -1.77 10.68 -4.68
CA ALA A 242 -0.86 11.80 -4.83
C ALA A 242 -0.03 11.91 -3.56
N THR A 243 1.27 12.15 -3.71
CA THR A 243 2.24 12.17 -2.63
C THR A 243 3.05 13.44 -2.69
N ALA A 244 3.28 14.05 -1.52
CA ALA A 244 4.28 15.08 -1.32
C ALA A 244 5.33 14.56 -0.35
N ARG A 245 6.61 14.76 -0.69
CA ARG A 245 7.75 14.24 0.06
C ARG A 245 8.71 15.38 0.41
N LEU A 246 9.30 15.31 1.60
CA LEU A 246 10.38 16.16 2.04
C LEU A 246 11.51 15.26 2.51
N ASP A 247 12.65 15.31 1.84
CA ASP A 247 13.84 14.57 2.24
C ASP A 247 14.89 15.55 2.78
N ILE A 248 15.48 15.22 3.92
CA ILE A 248 16.53 15.99 4.57
C ILE A 248 17.71 15.06 4.85
N ARG A 249 18.89 15.42 4.33
CA ARG A 249 20.15 14.71 4.53
C ARG A 249 20.97 15.46 5.61
N PHE A 250 21.60 14.71 6.50
CA PHE A 250 22.42 15.21 7.61
C PHE A 250 23.83 14.63 7.56
#